data_AF-A0A919I2Y6-F1
#
_entry.id   AF-A0A919I2Y6-F1
#
_cell.length_a   1.000
_cell.length_b   1.000
_cell.length_c   1.000
_cell.angle_alpha   90.00
_cell.angle_beta   90.00
_cell.angle_gamma   90.00
#
_symmetry.space_group_name_H-M   'P 1'
#
loop_
_entity.id
_entity.type
_entity.pdbx_description
1 polymer ?
#
loop_
_entity_poly.entity_id
_entity_poly.type
_entity_poly.pdbx_seq_one_letter_code
_entity_poly.pdbx_strand_id
1 'polypeptide(L)'
;MVAVIIGSLFFILFVGFITIRREYVKFQKDNILSNEFAVTFQQAWVDKTNSHFDGVKYSWLLKNVDKIQSTMDTHIGLITYKPAGYDTFIPNYPVLTNTVNKLTTGDVYTTDYTLAINALLRHIGMLETEMNNSFTRLRNPFICFQVGFTQIASLPFYILTWFGILNPDSPKKLIRNGLYKVVVGILGLVGFISAIVTIIDGWEPTVKMYHSIFP
;
A
#
# COMPACT_ATOMS: atom_id res chain seq x y z
N MET A 1 24.63 18.31 22.61
CA MET A 1 23.55 17.37 23.01
C MET A 1 22.21 17.77 22.42
N VAL A 2 21.74 19.00 22.63
CA VAL A 2 20.47 19.53 22.05
C VAL A 2 20.37 19.38 20.54
N ALA A 3 21.42 19.76 19.78
CA ALA A 3 21.45 19.59 18.32
C ALA A 3 21.27 18.13 17.85
N VAL A 4 21.81 17.16 18.59
CA VAL A 4 21.68 15.72 18.28
C VAL A 4 20.23 15.27 18.49
N ILE A 5 19.59 15.73 19.57
CA ILE A 5 18.19 15.41 19.87
C ILE A 5 17.27 15.99 18.80
N ILE A 6 17.45 17.26 18.44
CA ILE A 6 16.70 17.90 17.36
C ILE A 6 16.90 17.13 16.04
N GLY A 7 18.15 16.81 15.69
CA GLY A 7 18.45 16.01 14.50
C GLY A 7 17.76 14.65 14.50
N SER A 8 17.70 13.96 15.65
CA SER A 8 17.02 12.67 15.77
C SER A 8 15.50 12.76 15.57
N LEU A 9 14.85 13.81 16.07
CA LEU A 9 13.42 14.05 15.86
C LEU A 9 13.11 14.31 14.38
N PHE A 10 13.93 15.14 13.71
CA PHE A 10 13.80 15.36 12.28
C PHE A 10 14.03 14.08 11.47
N PHE A 11 15.00 13.25 11.87
CA PHE A 11 15.24 11.97 11.22
C PHE A 11 14.02 11.04 11.34
N ILE A 12 13.41 10.93 12.52
CA ILE A 12 12.18 10.15 12.73
C ILE A 12 11.06 10.63 11.81
N LEU A 13 10.82 11.96 11.77
CA LEU A 13 9.82 12.56 10.88
C LEU A 13 10.11 12.25 9.41
N PHE A 14 11.37 12.35 8.99
CA PHE A 14 11.80 12.10 7.63
C PHE A 14 11.57 10.63 7.20
N VAL A 15 11.91 9.67 8.07
CA VAL A 15 11.64 8.24 7.83
C VAL A 15 10.13 8.00 7.66
N GLY A 16 9.30 8.60 8.51
CA GLY A 16 7.86 8.52 8.41
C GLY A 16 7.31 9.10 7.11
N PHE A 17 7.78 10.28 6.73
CA PHE A 17 7.41 10.95 5.48
C PHE A 17 7.76 10.08 4.27
N ILE A 18 8.98 9.56 4.18
CA ILE A 18 9.40 8.66 3.09
C ILE A 18 8.50 7.43 3.02
N THR A 19 8.19 6.82 4.17
CA THR A 19 7.37 5.60 4.23
C THR A 19 5.98 5.85 3.65
N ILE A 20 5.28 6.89 4.11
CA ILE A 20 3.94 7.24 3.62
C ILE A 20 4.00 7.68 2.15
N ARG A 21 5.06 8.39 1.73
CA ARG A 21 5.25 8.79 0.34
C ARG A 21 5.40 7.59 -0.59
N ARG A 22 6.12 6.55 -0.17
CA ARG A 22 6.27 5.30 -0.93
C ARG A 22 4.94 4.57 -1.06
N GLU A 23 4.12 4.53 -0.01
CA GLU A 23 2.76 3.98 -0.04
C GLU A 23 1.91 4.73 -1.08
N TYR A 24 1.88 6.07 -1.01
CA TYR A 24 1.14 6.90 -1.97
C TYR A 24 1.57 6.65 -3.42
N VAL A 25 2.87 6.66 -3.70
CA VAL A 25 3.39 6.44 -5.06
C VAL A 25 3.06 5.04 -5.56
N LYS A 26 3.05 4.03 -4.68
CA LYS A 26 2.62 2.68 -5.04
C LYS A 26 1.16 2.67 -5.47
N PHE A 27 0.25 3.18 -4.64
CA PHE A 27 -1.17 3.23 -4.97
C PHE A 27 -1.46 4.03 -6.24
N GLN A 28 -0.73 5.13 -6.47
CA GLN A 28 -0.84 5.91 -7.70
C GLN A 28 -0.46 5.10 -8.93
N LYS A 29 0.66 4.36 -8.89
CA LYS A 29 1.11 3.51 -10.01
C LYS A 29 0.12 2.38 -10.28
N ASP A 30 -0.36 1.72 -9.24
CA ASP A 30 -1.33 0.64 -9.35
C ASP A 30 -2.67 1.16 -9.91
N ASN A 31 -3.09 2.37 -9.52
CA ASN A 31 -4.30 3.01 -10.02
C ASN A 31 -4.21 3.38 -11.51
N ILE A 32 -3.08 3.94 -11.95
CA ILE A 32 -2.85 4.28 -13.37
C ILE A 32 -2.94 3.02 -14.23
N LEU A 33 -2.24 1.96 -13.83
CA LEU A 33 -2.26 0.69 -14.57
C LEU A 33 -3.65 0.05 -14.59
N SER A 34 -4.37 0.10 -13.46
CA SER A 34 -5.73 -0.46 -13.36
C SER A 34 -6.73 0.29 -14.24
N ASN A 35 -6.62 1.62 -14.32
CA ASN A 35 -7.45 2.44 -15.21
C ASN A 35 -7.14 2.15 -16.69
N GLU A 36 -5.87 2.10 -17.08
CA GLU A 36 -5.47 1.71 -18.44
C GLU A 36 -6.02 0.32 -18.78
N PHE A 37 -5.89 -0.62 -17.84
CA PHE A 37 -6.42 -1.96 -18.00
C PHE A 37 -7.94 -1.98 -18.18
N ALA A 38 -8.69 -1.21 -17.40
CA ALA A 38 -10.14 -1.12 -17.51
C ALA A 38 -10.58 -0.62 -18.89
N VAL A 39 -9.93 0.42 -19.41
CA VAL A 39 -10.22 0.97 -20.73
C VAL A 39 -9.94 -0.08 -21.82
N THR A 40 -8.77 -0.71 -21.81
CA THR A 40 -8.41 -1.75 -22.79
C THR A 40 -9.33 -2.96 -22.70
N PHE A 41 -9.73 -3.36 -21.48
CA PHE A 41 -10.63 -4.49 -21.26
C PHE A 41 -12.03 -4.22 -21.79
N GLN A 42 -12.58 -3.02 -21.57
CA GLN A 42 -13.85 -2.59 -22.15
C GLN A 42 -13.79 -2.55 -23.68
N GLN A 43 -12.71 -2.03 -24.26
CA GLN A 43 -12.52 -2.03 -25.71
C GLN A 43 -12.47 -3.45 -26.27
N ALA A 44 -11.71 -4.35 -25.64
CA ALA A 44 -11.63 -5.76 -26.06
C ALA A 44 -12.98 -6.47 -25.98
N TRP A 45 -13.82 -6.13 -25.00
CA TRP A 45 -15.19 -6.62 -24.92
C TRP A 45 -16.06 -6.12 -26.10
N VAL A 46 -16.03 -4.82 -26.40
CA VAL A 46 -16.78 -4.23 -27.53
C VAL A 46 -16.33 -4.85 -28.86
N ASP A 47 -15.02 -4.96 -29.06
CA ASP A 47 -14.38 -5.60 -30.20
C ASP A 47 -14.88 -7.04 -30.39
N LYS A 48 -14.93 -7.83 -29.29
CA LYS A 48 -15.49 -9.17 -29.29
C LYS A 48 -16.98 -9.19 -29.70
N THR A 49 -17.80 -8.29 -29.14
CA THR A 49 -19.23 -8.22 -29.48
C THR A 49 -19.48 -7.86 -30.94
N ASN A 50 -18.57 -7.09 -31.54
CA ASN A 50 -18.61 -6.70 -32.96
C ASN A 50 -17.90 -7.70 -33.89
N SER A 51 -17.51 -8.87 -33.39
CA SER A 51 -16.76 -9.89 -34.14
C SER A 51 -15.42 -9.41 -34.72
N HIS A 52 -14.82 -8.38 -34.12
CA HIS A 52 -13.55 -7.80 -34.55
C HIS A 52 -12.48 -8.06 -33.49
N PHE A 53 -11.77 -9.18 -33.58
CA PHE A 53 -10.78 -9.54 -32.56
C PHE A 53 -9.44 -8.84 -32.78
N ASP A 54 -9.06 -7.95 -31.85
CA ASP A 54 -7.74 -7.30 -31.82
C ASP A 54 -6.76 -8.11 -30.95
N GLY A 55 -5.88 -8.86 -31.61
CA GLY A 55 -4.86 -9.67 -30.94
C GLY A 55 -3.82 -8.88 -30.14
N VAL A 56 -3.60 -7.59 -30.48
CA VAL A 56 -2.64 -6.73 -29.77
C VAL A 56 -3.22 -6.31 -28.43
N LYS A 57 -4.47 -5.82 -28.40
CA LYS A 57 -5.17 -5.49 -27.14
C LYS A 57 -5.28 -6.71 -26.24
N TYR A 58 -5.63 -7.86 -26.81
CA TYR A 58 -5.68 -9.10 -26.05
C TYR A 58 -4.32 -9.49 -25.46
N SER A 59 -3.24 -9.46 -26.25
CA SER A 59 -1.91 -9.79 -25.76
C SER A 59 -1.47 -8.86 -24.63
N TRP A 60 -1.84 -7.58 -24.70
CA TRP A 60 -1.57 -6.62 -23.63
C TRP A 60 -2.37 -6.97 -22.35
N LEU A 61 -3.66 -7.33 -22.48
CA LEU A 61 -4.47 -7.75 -21.33
C LEU A 61 -3.88 -8.98 -20.66
N LEU A 62 -3.53 -10.01 -21.45
CA LEU A 62 -2.95 -11.25 -20.94
C LEU A 62 -1.63 -11.01 -20.20
N LYS A 63 -0.79 -10.08 -20.70
CA LYS A 63 0.48 -9.71 -20.05
C LYS A 63 0.30 -9.05 -18.68
N ASN A 64 -0.81 -8.35 -18.47
CA ASN A 64 -1.00 -7.50 -17.29
C ASN A 64 -2.03 -8.07 -16.29
N VAL A 65 -2.86 -9.04 -16.69
CA VAL A 65 -4.00 -9.50 -15.89
C VAL A 65 -3.57 -10.06 -14.53
N ASP A 66 -2.51 -10.87 -14.49
CA ASP A 66 -2.04 -11.46 -13.23
C ASP A 66 -1.52 -10.40 -12.26
N LYS A 67 -0.88 -9.35 -12.79
CA LYS A 67 -0.42 -8.23 -11.97
C LYS A 67 -1.61 -7.52 -11.32
N ILE A 68 -2.63 -7.16 -12.09
CA ILE A 68 -3.83 -6.51 -11.57
C ILE A 68 -4.57 -7.43 -10.58
N GLN A 69 -4.77 -8.69 -10.95
CA GLN A 69 -5.45 -9.66 -10.09
C GLN A 69 -4.73 -9.86 -8.75
N SER A 70 -3.39 -9.79 -8.74
CA SER A 70 -2.59 -9.91 -7.51
C SER A 70 -2.63 -8.67 -6.62
N THR A 71 -2.91 -7.49 -7.17
CA THR A 71 -3.06 -6.25 -6.38
C THR A 71 -4.46 -6.06 -5.84
N MET A 72 -5.45 -6.78 -6.38
CA MET A 72 -6.82 -6.75 -5.87
C MET A 72 -6.89 -7.31 -4.45
N ASP A 73 -7.70 -6.66 -3.63
CA ASP A 73 -8.07 -7.22 -2.34
C ASP A 73 -8.82 -8.54 -2.54
N THR A 74 -8.57 -9.50 -1.64
CA THR A 74 -9.18 -10.84 -1.67
C THR A 74 -10.70 -10.78 -1.77
N HIS A 75 -11.35 -9.80 -1.12
CA HIS A 75 -12.80 -9.62 -1.14
C HIS A 75 -13.34 -9.03 -2.44
N ILE A 76 -12.46 -8.51 -3.31
CA ILE A 76 -12.81 -7.91 -4.59
C ILE A 76 -12.40 -8.82 -5.75
N GLY A 77 -11.14 -9.29 -5.74
CA GLY A 77 -10.54 -10.05 -6.82
C GLY A 77 -10.87 -11.54 -6.81
N LEU A 78 -11.21 -12.12 -5.66
CA LEU A 78 -11.61 -13.51 -5.53
C LEU A 78 -13.10 -13.60 -5.17
N ILE A 79 -13.88 -14.25 -6.03
CA ILE A 79 -15.32 -14.40 -5.81
C ILE A 79 -15.69 -15.88 -5.66
N THR A 80 -16.82 -16.14 -5.02
CA THR A 80 -17.49 -17.44 -5.11
C THR A 80 -18.30 -17.44 -6.40
N TYR A 81 -17.80 -18.12 -7.42
CA TYR A 81 -18.38 -18.11 -8.76
C TYR A 81 -19.32 -19.31 -8.96
N LYS A 82 -20.50 -19.09 -9.54
CA LYS A 82 -21.39 -20.15 -10.02
C LYS A 82 -21.42 -20.11 -11.55
N PRO A 83 -20.84 -21.09 -12.25
CA PRO A 83 -20.93 -21.17 -13.70
C PRO A 83 -22.39 -21.36 -14.16
N ALA A 84 -22.73 -20.79 -15.33
CA ALA A 84 -24.06 -21.01 -15.91
C ALA A 84 -24.25 -22.50 -16.26
N GLY A 85 -25.38 -23.08 -15.83
CA GLY A 85 -25.70 -24.49 -16.08
C GLY A 85 -25.06 -25.51 -15.13
N TYR A 86 -24.35 -25.05 -14.09
CA TYR A 86 -23.76 -25.92 -13.06
C TYR A 86 -24.31 -25.58 -11.68
N ASP A 87 -24.56 -26.58 -10.84
CA ASP A 87 -25.07 -26.38 -9.46
C ASP A 87 -23.98 -26.23 -8.41
N THR A 88 -22.71 -26.32 -8.81
CA THR A 88 -21.56 -26.21 -7.92
C THR A 88 -20.99 -24.80 -7.92
N PHE A 89 -20.67 -24.30 -6.73
CA PHE A 89 -19.93 -23.06 -6.55
C PHE A 89 -18.42 -23.32 -6.55
N ILE A 90 -17.67 -22.45 -7.20
CA ILE A 90 -16.21 -22.46 -7.24
C ILE A 90 -15.72 -21.35 -6.28
N PRO A 91 -15.15 -21.69 -5.12
CA PRO A 91 -14.60 -20.70 -4.21
C PRO A 91 -13.29 -20.11 -4.74
N ASN A 92 -12.95 -18.90 -4.29
CA ASN A 92 -11.70 -18.21 -4.60
C ASN A 92 -11.40 -18.06 -6.10
N TYR A 93 -12.43 -17.84 -6.92
CA TYR A 93 -12.31 -17.71 -8.37
C TYR A 93 -11.67 -16.36 -8.74
N PRO A 94 -10.48 -16.32 -9.39
CA PRO A 94 -9.87 -15.09 -9.86
C PRO A 94 -10.66 -14.53 -11.05
N VAL A 95 -11.49 -13.52 -10.78
CA VAL A 95 -12.50 -13.09 -11.76
C VAL A 95 -11.86 -12.48 -13.01
N LEU A 96 -10.80 -11.67 -12.88
CA LEU A 96 -10.17 -11.03 -14.03
C LEU A 96 -9.40 -12.02 -14.88
N THR A 97 -8.50 -12.79 -14.27
CA THR A 97 -7.64 -13.75 -14.99
C THR A 97 -8.50 -14.72 -15.80
N ASN A 98 -9.56 -15.26 -15.21
CA ASN A 98 -10.42 -16.19 -15.92
C ASN A 98 -11.27 -15.51 -17.01
N THR A 99 -11.82 -14.32 -16.76
CA THR A 99 -12.59 -13.63 -17.79
C THR A 99 -11.72 -13.21 -18.97
N VAL A 100 -10.48 -12.77 -18.74
CA VAL A 100 -9.52 -12.50 -19.82
C VAL A 100 -9.22 -13.76 -20.63
N ASN A 101 -8.98 -14.89 -19.99
CA ASN A 101 -8.75 -16.15 -20.70
C ASN A 101 -9.97 -16.56 -21.54
N LYS A 102 -11.19 -16.42 -21.00
CA LYS A 102 -12.44 -16.71 -21.74
C LYS A 102 -12.65 -15.81 -22.97
N LEU A 103 -12.07 -14.61 -23.01
CA LEU A 103 -12.12 -13.76 -24.23
C LEU A 103 -11.48 -14.46 -25.44
N THR A 104 -10.46 -15.31 -25.24
CA THR A 104 -9.85 -16.08 -26.34
C THR A 104 -10.64 -17.27 -26.78
N THR A 105 -11.13 -18.08 -25.84
CA THR A 105 -11.87 -19.30 -26.19
C THR A 105 -13.23 -18.97 -26.81
N GLY A 106 -13.73 -17.76 -26.56
CA GLY A 106 -15.03 -17.30 -27.02
C GLY A 106 -16.17 -17.67 -26.06
N ASP A 107 -15.86 -18.34 -24.95
CA ASP A 107 -16.81 -18.77 -23.92
C ASP A 107 -17.04 -17.70 -22.84
N VAL A 108 -16.86 -16.43 -23.20
CA VAL A 108 -17.09 -15.31 -22.30
C VAL A 108 -18.53 -14.83 -22.45
N TYR A 109 -19.28 -14.89 -21.36
CA TYR A 109 -20.65 -14.39 -21.33
C TYR A 109 -20.70 -12.96 -20.76
N THR A 110 -21.81 -12.27 -21.00
CA THR A 110 -22.04 -10.93 -20.43
C THR A 110 -21.91 -10.93 -18.91
N THR A 111 -22.30 -12.01 -18.25
CA THR A 111 -22.14 -12.19 -16.80
C THR A 111 -20.68 -12.21 -16.36
N ASP A 112 -19.80 -12.90 -17.09
CA ASP A 112 -18.35 -12.95 -16.80
C ASP A 112 -17.72 -11.57 -16.94
N TYR A 113 -18.10 -10.84 -18.00
CA TYR A 113 -17.67 -9.46 -18.22
C TYR A 113 -18.17 -8.53 -17.12
N THR A 114 -19.47 -8.56 -16.79
CA THR A 114 -20.06 -7.72 -15.75
C THR A 114 -19.42 -7.96 -14.39
N LEU A 115 -19.13 -9.22 -14.03
CA LEU A 115 -18.43 -9.55 -12.79
C LEU A 115 -17.01 -8.98 -12.78
N ALA A 116 -16.25 -9.20 -13.86
CA ALA A 116 -14.87 -8.73 -13.98
C ALA A 116 -14.77 -7.20 -13.96
N ILE A 117 -15.61 -6.49 -14.72
CA ILE A 117 -15.58 -5.02 -14.78
C ILE A 117 -16.02 -4.39 -13.47
N ASN A 118 -17.02 -4.97 -12.78
CA ASN A 118 -17.44 -4.49 -11.47
C ASN A 118 -16.34 -4.68 -10.42
N ALA A 119 -15.66 -5.82 -10.42
CA ALA A 119 -14.52 -6.06 -9.53
C ALA A 119 -13.38 -5.06 -9.80
N LEU A 120 -13.07 -4.81 -11.07
CA LEU A 120 -12.05 -3.86 -11.47
C LEU A 120 -12.38 -2.42 -11.06
N LEU A 121 -13.62 -1.96 -11.27
CA LEU A 121 -14.05 -0.62 -10.85
C LEU A 121 -14.04 -0.45 -9.33
N ARG A 122 -14.45 -1.48 -8.57
CA ARG A 122 -14.33 -1.47 -7.11
C ARG A 122 -12.87 -1.40 -6.65
N HIS A 123 -11.98 -2.12 -7.32
CA HIS A 123 -10.55 -2.05 -7.04
C HIS A 123 -9.97 -0.67 -7.31
N ILE A 124 -10.32 -0.04 -8.43
CA ILE A 124 -9.92 1.34 -8.76
C ILE A 124 -10.41 2.31 -7.67
N GLY A 125 -11.69 2.24 -7.28
CA GLY A 125 -12.23 3.11 -6.22
C GLY A 125 -11.55 2.89 -4.85
N MET A 126 -11.15 1.65 -4.55
CA MET A 126 -10.34 1.35 -3.36
C MET A 126 -8.95 2.00 -3.44
N LEU A 127 -8.26 1.90 -4.58
CA LEU A 127 -6.94 2.51 -4.78
C LEU A 127 -7.00 4.03 -4.66
N GLU A 128 -8.03 4.68 -5.20
CA GLU A 128 -8.26 6.12 -5.07
C GLU A 128 -8.46 6.53 -3.60
N THR A 129 -9.24 5.74 -2.86
CA THR A 129 -9.46 5.94 -1.42
C THR A 129 -8.15 5.82 -0.63
N GLU A 130 -7.37 4.78 -0.88
CA GLU A 130 -6.06 4.56 -0.23
C GLU A 130 -5.03 5.64 -0.58
N MET A 131 -5.06 6.12 -1.83
CA MET A 131 -4.22 7.21 -2.28
C MET A 131 -4.58 8.52 -1.56
N ASN A 132 -5.87 8.84 -1.42
CA ASN A 132 -6.33 10.02 -0.67
C ASN A 132 -6.01 9.93 0.83
N ASN A 133 -6.19 8.75 1.42
CA ASN A 133 -5.81 8.48 2.81
C ASN A 133 -4.31 8.69 3.03
N SER A 134 -3.48 8.14 2.14
CA SER A 134 -2.02 8.29 2.20
C SER A 134 -1.59 9.75 2.02
N PHE A 135 -2.22 10.49 1.11
CA PHE A 135 -1.97 11.92 0.92
C PHE A 135 -2.31 12.73 2.18
N THR A 136 -3.45 12.45 2.80
CA THR A 136 -3.88 13.11 4.04
C THR A 136 -2.92 12.81 5.19
N ARG A 137 -2.48 11.56 5.32
CA ARG A 137 -1.47 11.14 6.31
C ARG A 137 -0.13 11.84 6.11
N LEU A 138 0.31 12.04 4.87
CA LEU A 138 1.58 12.68 4.54
C LEU A 138 1.65 14.15 5.00
N ARG A 139 0.50 14.84 5.03
CA ARG A 139 0.39 16.25 5.46
C ARG A 139 0.37 16.40 6.99
N ASN A 140 0.20 15.30 7.74
CA ASN A 140 0.14 15.34 9.19
C ASN A 140 1.50 14.97 9.81
N PRO A 141 2.24 15.93 10.40
CA PRO A 141 3.56 15.66 10.96
C PRO A 141 3.52 14.70 12.15
N PHE A 142 2.42 14.65 12.93
CA PHE A 142 2.28 13.69 14.03
C PHE A 142 2.12 12.26 13.52
N ILE A 143 1.40 12.07 12.42
CA ILE A 143 1.30 10.76 11.76
C ILE A 143 2.65 10.36 11.17
N CYS A 144 3.37 11.29 10.52
CA CYS A 144 4.73 11.04 10.06
C CYS A 144 5.65 10.61 11.22
N PHE A 145 5.58 11.30 12.37
CA PHE A 145 6.36 10.93 13.55
C PHE A 145 6.00 9.53 14.04
N GLN A 146 4.71 9.22 14.20
CA GLN A 146 4.23 7.92 14.62
C GLN A 146 4.71 6.79 13.69
N VAL A 147 4.58 7.00 12.37
CA VAL A 147 5.02 6.02 11.36
C VAL A 147 6.53 5.85 11.41
N GLY A 148 7.29 6.94 11.45
CA GLY A 148 8.75 6.91 11.53
C GLY A 148 9.26 6.20 12.78
N PHE A 149 8.69 6.52 13.94
CA PHE A 149 9.02 5.88 15.20
C PHE A 149 8.68 4.39 15.16
N THR A 150 7.53 4.03 14.59
CA THR A 150 7.15 2.62 14.43
C THR A 150 8.14 1.85 13.55
N GLN A 151 8.62 2.45 12.46
CA GLN A 151 9.64 1.80 11.62
C GLN A 151 10.95 1.58 12.38
N ILE A 152 11.42 2.60 13.09
CA ILE A 152 12.67 2.53 13.86
C ILE A 152 12.56 1.52 15.01
N ALA A 153 11.46 1.56 15.77
CA ALA A 153 11.20 0.59 16.85
C ALA A 153 11.10 -0.84 16.33
N SER A 154 10.77 -1.04 15.06
CA SER A 154 10.65 -2.36 14.44
C SER A 154 11.97 -2.89 13.86
N LEU A 155 13.02 -2.07 13.77
CA LEU A 155 14.33 -2.48 13.21
C LEU A 155 14.91 -3.74 13.85
N PRO A 156 14.87 -3.93 15.20
CA PRO A 156 15.38 -5.15 15.80
C PRO A 156 14.70 -6.41 15.25
N PHE A 157 13.38 -6.37 15.02
CA PHE A 157 12.65 -7.51 14.45
C PHE A 157 13.06 -7.78 13.00
N TYR A 158 13.28 -6.73 12.20
CA TYR A 158 13.80 -6.90 10.83
C TYR A 158 15.20 -7.49 10.81
N ILE A 159 16.07 -7.08 11.74
CA ILE A 159 17.42 -7.63 11.88
C ILE A 159 17.36 -9.12 12.26
N LEU A 160 16.51 -9.49 13.22
CA LEU A 160 16.31 -10.90 13.60
C LEU A 160 15.78 -11.75 12.45
N THR A 161 14.88 -11.20 11.63
CA THR A 161 14.42 -11.86 10.40
C THR A 161 15.56 -12.01 9.38
N TRP A 162 16.43 -11.01 9.24
CA TRP A 162 17.56 -11.09 8.31
C TRP A 162 18.57 -12.17 8.72
N PHE A 163 18.79 -12.36 10.02
CA PHE A 163 19.59 -13.48 10.54
C PHE A 163 18.88 -14.84 10.47
N GLY A 164 17.64 -14.91 9.95
CA GLY A 164 16.87 -16.14 9.85
C GLY A 164 16.33 -16.65 11.21
N ILE A 165 16.44 -15.86 12.27
CA ILE A 165 15.92 -16.21 13.61
C ILE A 165 14.39 -16.13 13.62
N LEU A 166 13.83 -15.15 12.90
CA LEU A 166 12.39 -14.97 12.75
C LEU A 166 11.95 -15.24 11.31
N ASN A 167 10.71 -15.71 11.16
CA ASN A 167 10.08 -15.87 9.85
C ASN A 167 9.97 -14.51 9.11
N PRO A 168 10.18 -14.47 7.78
CA PRO A 168 10.00 -13.27 6.94
C PRO A 168 8.71 -12.48 7.14
N ASP A 169 7.61 -13.14 7.51
CA ASP A 169 6.31 -12.49 7.70
C ASP A 169 6.10 -11.91 9.12
N SER A 170 6.94 -12.30 10.09
CA SER A 170 6.78 -11.91 11.49
C SER A 170 6.81 -10.39 11.71
N PRO A 171 7.76 -9.61 11.16
CA PRO A 171 7.79 -8.17 11.36
C PRO A 171 6.54 -7.47 10.81
N LYS A 172 6.05 -7.89 9.65
CA LYS A 172 4.84 -7.32 9.02
C LYS A 172 3.60 -7.58 9.88
N LYS A 173 3.46 -8.80 10.42
CA LYS A 173 2.35 -9.16 11.32
C LYS A 173 2.40 -8.34 12.61
N LEU A 174 3.60 -8.13 13.18
CA LEU A 174 3.80 -7.33 14.38
C LEU A 174 3.40 -5.87 14.17
N ILE A 175 3.90 -5.24 13.10
CA ILE A 175 3.62 -3.83 12.79
C ILE A 175 2.13 -3.59 12.51
N ARG A 176 1.44 -4.58 11.93
CA ARG A 176 0.00 -4.49 11.68
C ARG A 176 -0.83 -4.63 12.96
N ASN A 177 -0.30 -5.23 14.02
CA ASN A 177 -1.02 -5.47 15.27
C ASN A 177 -1.33 -4.15 15.98
N GLY A 178 -2.61 -3.94 16.32
CA GLY A 178 -3.07 -2.76 17.05
C GLY A 178 -2.41 -2.59 18.42
N LEU A 179 -2.19 -3.68 19.17
CA LEU A 179 -1.53 -3.62 20.48
C LEU A 179 -0.08 -3.13 20.36
N TYR A 180 0.64 -3.63 19.36
CA TYR A 180 2.01 -3.19 19.09
C TYR A 180 2.06 -1.69 18.77
N LYS A 181 1.15 -1.21 17.91
CA LYS A 181 1.04 0.22 17.59
C LYS A 181 0.77 1.09 18.81
N VAL A 182 -0.06 0.62 19.76
CA VAL A 182 -0.34 1.33 21.00
C VAL A 182 0.91 1.40 21.89
N VAL A 183 1.58 0.27 22.14
CA VAL A 183 2.79 0.23 22.96
C VAL A 183 3.89 1.12 22.38
N VAL A 184 4.15 0.98 21.09
CA VAL A 184 5.14 1.80 20.39
C VAL A 184 4.73 3.27 20.37
N GLY A 185 3.44 3.58 20.27
CA GLY A 185 2.91 4.93 20.40
C GLY A 185 3.20 5.55 21.77
N ILE A 186 2.98 4.81 22.86
CA ILE A 186 3.28 5.25 24.23
C ILE A 186 4.79 5.50 24.39
N LEU A 187 5.63 4.56 23.94
CA LEU A 187 7.09 4.71 23.99
C LEU A 187 7.56 5.93 23.19
N GLY A 188 6.97 6.16 22.01
CA GLY A 188 7.25 7.33 21.18
C GLY A 188 6.86 8.63 21.87
N LEU A 189 5.71 8.66 22.56
CA LEU A 189 5.24 9.82 23.30
C LEU A 189 6.15 10.14 24.50
N VAL A 190 6.53 9.14 25.29
CA VAL A 190 7.47 9.31 26.42
C VAL A 190 8.82 9.80 25.91
N GLY A 191 9.34 9.22 24.83
CA GLY A 191 10.59 9.66 24.20
C GLY A 191 10.51 11.10 23.68
N PHE A 192 9.37 11.50 23.11
CA PHE A 192 9.14 12.86 22.63
C PHE A 192 9.10 13.87 23.78
N ILE A 193 8.39 13.59 24.87
CA ILE A 193 8.37 14.46 26.06
C ILE A 193 9.77 14.59 26.68
N SER A 194 10.49 13.48 26.80
CA SER A 194 11.87 13.47 27.31
C SER A 194 12.80 14.32 26.45
N ALA A 195 12.64 14.26 25.12
CA ALA A 195 13.38 15.11 24.19
C ALA A 195 13.06 16.60 24.40
N ILE A 196 11.79 16.98 24.61
CA ILE A 196 11.40 18.36 24.90
C ILE A 196 12.06 18.87 26.18
N VAL A 197 11.97 18.12 27.28
CA VAL A 197 12.58 18.50 28.56
C VAL A 197 14.08 18.72 28.39
N THR A 198 14.76 17.80 27.70
CA THR A 198 16.20 17.89 27.47
C THR A 198 16.58 19.08 26.58
N ILE A 199 15.73 19.47 25.62
CA ILE A 199 15.94 20.66 24.79
C ILE A 199 15.80 21.92 25.64
N ILE A 200 14.79 22.00 26.50
CA ILE A 200 14.55 23.16 27.38
C ILE A 200 15.72 23.32 28.34
N ASP A 201 16.10 22.27 29.06
CA ASP A 201 17.18 22.31 30.06
C ASP A 201 18.54 22.56 29.40
N GLY A 202 18.76 22.03 28.19
CA GLY A 202 20.01 22.16 27.45
C GLY A 202 20.15 23.47 26.67
N TRP A 203 19.11 24.30 26.59
CA TRP A 203 19.09 25.49 25.73
C TRP A 203 20.06 26.57 26.21
N GLU A 204 19.99 26.97 27.48
CA GLU A 204 20.86 28.02 28.03
C GLU A 204 22.37 27.71 27.90
N PRO A 205 22.87 26.50 28.25
CA PRO A 205 24.26 26.14 28.03
C PRO A 205 24.66 26.18 26.56
N THR A 206 23.77 25.78 25.65
CA THR A 206 24.05 25.72 24.21
C THR A 206 24.21 27.12 23.63
N VAL A 207 23.36 28.06 24.01
CA VAL A 207 23.43 29.47 23.56
C VAL A 207 24.70 30.14 24.09
N LYS A 208 25.05 29.94 25.36
CA LYS A 208 26.29 30.46 25.95
C LYS A 208 27.53 29.94 25.22
N MET A 209 27.55 28.65 24.87
CA MET A 209 28.64 28.05 24.10
C MET A 209 28.74 28.66 22.69
N TYR A 210 27.62 28.87 22.02
CA TYR A 210 27.59 29.46 20.67
C TYR A 210 28.21 30.87 20.66
N HIS A 211 27.78 31.75 21.57
CA HIS A 211 28.33 33.09 21.69
C HIS A 211 29.82 33.12 22.09
N SER A 212 30.30 32.08 22.78
CA SER A 212 31.73 31.95 23.09
C SER A 212 32.59 31.58 21.87
N ILE A 213 32.01 30.95 20.85
CA ILE A 213 32.74 30.47 19.66
C ILE A 213 32.56 31.45 18.49
N PHE A 214 31.38 32.08 18.39
CA PHE A 214 31.04 33.08 17.38
C PHE A 214 30.56 34.35 18.09
N PRO A 215 31.46 35.29 18.41
CA PRO A 215 31.11 36.57 19.04
C PRO A 215 30.26 37.46 18.14
#